data_AF-A0A9Q0N333-F1
#
_entry.id   AF-A0A9Q0N333-F1
#
_cell.length_a   1.000
_cell.length_b   1.000
_cell.length_c   1.000
_cell.angle_alpha   90.00
_cell.angle_beta   90.00
_cell.angle_gamma   90.00
#
_symmetry.space_group_name_H-M   'P 1'
#
loop_
_entity.id
_entity.type
_entity.pdbx_description
1 polymer ?
#
loop_
_entity_poly.entity_id
_entity_poly.type
_entity_poly.pdbx_seq_one_letter_code
_entity_poly.pdbx_strand_id
1 'polypeptide(L)' 'MALTGPQLQQLLDALQQRPRLGMTSCKATFDGSRELYKVEAFINEVQIFKRTEVISDADTLQGFSLLLKKDAAV' A
#
# COMPACT_ATOMS: atom_id res chain seq x y z
N MET A 1 -19.90 -25.60 -19.66
CA MET A 1 -18.53 -26.05 -19.32
C MET A 1 -18.24 -25.57 -17.90
N ALA A 2 -18.24 -26.49 -16.94
CA ALA A 2 -17.96 -26.17 -15.54
C ALA A 2 -16.44 -26.27 -15.30
N LEU A 3 -15.87 -25.30 -14.59
CA LEU A 3 -14.47 -25.33 -14.15
C LEU A 3 -14.27 -26.56 -13.26
N THR A 4 -13.30 -27.40 -13.62
CA THR A 4 -12.97 -28.58 -12.81
C THR A 4 -12.26 -28.14 -11.53
N GLY A 5 -12.49 -28.84 -10.41
CA GLY A 5 -11.89 -28.55 -9.10
C GLY A 5 -10.40 -28.15 -9.12
N PRO A 6 -9.51 -28.82 -9.87
CA PRO A 6 -8.10 -28.41 -9.96
C PRO A 6 -7.87 -27.06 -10.67
N GLN A 7 -8.69 -26.70 -11.68
CA GLN A 7 -8.58 -25.40 -12.35
C GLN A 7 -9.00 -24.24 -11.44
N LEU A 8 -10.01 -24.47 -10.58
CA LEU A 8 -10.39 -23.49 -9.56
C LEU A 8 -9.24 -23.28 -8.56
N GLN A 9 -8.59 -24.37 -8.13
CA GLN A 9 -7.48 -24.31 -7.19
C GLN A 9 -6.31 -23.49 -7.76
N GLN A 10 -5.94 -23.71 -9.03
CA GLN A 10 -4.88 -22.96 -9.70
C GLN A 10 -5.22 -21.47 -9.86
N LEU A 11 -6.49 -21.14 -10.12
CA LEU A 11 -6.93 -19.75 -10.17
C LEU A 11 -6.88 -19.07 -8.80
N LEU A 12 -7.27 -19.78 -7.73
CA LEU A 12 -7.19 -19.26 -6.37
C LEU A 12 -5.73 -18.99 -5.95
N ASP A 13 -4.81 -19.92 -6.24
CA ASP A 13 -3.39 -19.74 -6.00
C ASP A 13 -2.81 -18.55 -6.79
N ALA A 14 -3.17 -18.43 -8.07
CA ALA A 14 -2.72 -17.31 -8.91
C ALA A 14 -3.25 -15.95 -8.41
N LEU A 15 -4.44 -15.90 -7.84
CA LEU A 15 -4.99 -14.70 -7.20
C LEU A 15 -4.29 -14.37 -5.88
N GLN A 16 -3.84 -15.39 -5.13
CA GLN A 16 -3.07 -15.22 -3.90
C GLN A 16 -1.61 -14.77 -4.15
N GLN A 17 -1.05 -15.12 -5.31
CA GLN A 17 0.30 -14.71 -5.71
C GLN A 17 0.38 -13.33 -6.37
N ARG A 18 -0.69 -12.51 -6.33
CA ARG A 18 -0.57 -11.12 -6.78
C ARG A 18 0.57 -10.45 -6.01
N PRO A 19 1.60 -9.93 -6.70
CA PRO A 19 2.67 -9.23 -6.02
C PRO A 19 2.03 -8.06 -5.28
N ARG A 20 2.10 -8.10 -3.95
CA ARG A 20 1.68 -6.96 -3.13
C ARG A 20 2.63 -5.84 -3.50
N LEU A 21 2.14 -4.86 -4.26
CA LEU A 21 2.93 -3.71 -4.75
C LEU A 21 3.42 -2.80 -3.61
N GLY A 22 3.17 -3.17 -2.35
CA GLY A 22 3.54 -2.38 -1.18
C GLY A 22 3.01 -0.96 -1.31
N MET A 23 3.82 0.03 -0.94
CA MET A 23 3.45 1.44 -1.01
C MET A 23 3.67 2.09 -2.39
N THR A 24 4.14 1.37 -3.42
CA THR A 24 4.43 1.99 -4.73
C THR A 24 3.19 2.52 -5.44
N SER A 25 2.02 1.95 -5.13
CA SER A 25 0.73 2.37 -5.68
C SER A 25 0.01 3.40 -4.81
N CYS A 26 0.57 3.75 -3.65
CA CYS A 26 -0.01 4.75 -2.76
C CYS A 26 0.22 6.15 -3.35
N LYS A 27 -0.85 6.97 -3.41
CA LYS A 27 -0.79 8.34 -3.94
C LYS A 27 -0.58 9.39 -2.86
N ALA A 28 -0.70 9.01 -1.59
CA ALA A 28 -0.48 9.92 -0.46
C ALA A 28 0.99 10.34 -0.45
N THR A 29 1.25 11.65 -0.36
CA THR A 29 2.63 12.15 -0.28
C THR A 29 2.73 13.28 0.73
N PHE A 30 3.87 13.35 1.42
CA PHE A 30 4.14 14.34 2.46
C PHE A 30 5.39 15.14 2.14
N ASP A 31 5.31 16.46 2.29
CA ASP A 31 6.37 17.39 1.87
C ASP A 31 7.20 17.97 3.02
N GLY A 32 6.89 17.60 4.27
CA GLY A 32 7.56 18.12 5.46
C GLY A 32 6.84 19.28 6.14
N SER A 33 5.62 19.63 5.69
CA SER A 33 4.81 20.66 6.34
C SER A 33 4.61 20.39 7.83
N ARG A 34 4.79 21.44 8.65
CA ARG A 34 4.58 21.40 10.11
C ARG A 34 3.16 21.76 10.53
N GLU A 35 2.25 21.89 9.57
CA GLU A 35 0.84 22.15 9.82
C GLU A 35 0.13 20.85 10.24
N LEU A 36 -0.45 20.82 11.44
CA LEU A 36 -1.08 19.64 12.03
C LEU A 36 -2.06 18.94 11.07
N TYR A 37 -2.95 19.71 10.44
CA TYR A 37 -3.96 19.14 9.54
C TYR A 37 -3.36 18.41 8.34
N LYS A 38 -2.19 18.85 7.83
CA LYS A 38 -1.52 18.17 6.71
C LYS A 38 -0.87 16.86 7.15
N VAL A 39 -0.30 16.85 8.36
CA VAL A 39 0.28 15.64 8.96
C VAL A 39 -0.82 14.61 9.21
N GLU A 40 -1.93 15.02 9.83
CA GLU A 40 -3.06 14.13 10.11
C GLU A 40 -3.72 13.60 8.84
N ALA A 41 -3.92 14.45 7.82
CA ALA A 41 -4.46 14.04 6.54
C ALA A 41 -3.58 12.97 5.87
N PHE A 42 -2.26 13.20 5.82
CA PHE A 42 -1.32 12.24 5.25
C PHE A 42 -1.35 10.89 5.99
N ILE A 43 -1.28 10.91 7.33
CA ILE A 43 -1.31 9.68 8.14
C ILE A 43 -2.60 8.91 7.88
N ASN A 44 -3.74 9.60 7.82
CA ASN A 44 -5.03 8.98 7.58
C ASN A 44 -5.10 8.34 6.19
N GLU A 45 -4.68 9.04 5.13
CA GLU A 45 -4.64 8.47 3.78
C GLU A 45 -3.75 7.22 3.68
N VAL A 46 -2.57 7.24 4.29
CA VAL A 46 -1.67 6.08 4.30
C VAL A 46 -2.27 4.91 5.08
N GLN A 47 -2.92 5.17 6.22
CA GLN A 47 -3.58 4.11 7.00
C GLN A 47 -4.76 3.49 6.27
N ILE A 48 -5.58 4.32 5.60
CA ILE A 48 -6.67 3.85 4.76
C ILE A 48 -6.10 2.97 3.64
N PHE A 49 -5.10 3.45 2.91
CA PHE A 49 -4.49 2.69 1.81
C PHE A 49 -3.92 1.35 2.29
N LYS A 50 -3.10 1.37 3.35
CA LYS A 50 -2.54 0.16 3.99
C LYS A 50 -3.61 -0.86 4.34
N ARG A 51 -4.72 -0.42 4.94
CA ARG A 51 -5.82 -1.31 5.36
C ARG A 51 -6.56 -1.88 4.15
N THR A 52 -6.80 -1.07 3.13
CA THR A 52 -7.56 -1.47 1.94
C THR A 52 -6.77 -2.45 1.06
N GLU A 53 -5.46 -2.24 0.93
CA GLU A 53 -4.56 -3.08 0.15
C GLU A 53 -3.96 -4.25 0.96
N VAL A 54 -4.32 -4.37 2.24
CA VAL A 54 -3.86 -5.43 3.17
C VAL A 54 -2.32 -5.53 3.19
N ILE A 55 -1.68 -4.37 3.33
CA ILE A 55 -0.22 -4.24 3.36
C ILE A 55 0.28 -4.42 4.79
N SER A 56 1.34 -5.22 4.97
CA SER A 56 1.95 -5.43 6.29
C SER A 56 2.71 -4.20 6.77
N ASP A 57 2.96 -4.10 8.07
CA ASP A 57 3.77 -3.03 8.66
C ASP A 57 5.21 -3.05 8.11
N ALA A 58 5.77 -4.25 7.91
CA ALA A 58 7.10 -4.42 7.33
C ALA A 58 7.17 -3.88 5.89
N ASP A 59 6.20 -4.26 5.04
CA ASP A 59 6.13 -3.79 3.65
C ASP A 59 5.84 -2.29 3.58
N THR A 60 5.04 -1.78 4.53
CA THR A 60 4.75 -0.35 4.67
C THR A 60 6.05 0.41 4.93
N LEU A 61 6.85 -0.02 5.90
CA LEU A 61 8.11 0.64 6.26
C LEU A 61 9.13 0.60 5.13
N GLN A 62 9.23 -0.52 4.40
CA GLN A 62 10.13 -0.62 3.24
C GLN A 62 9.79 0.38 2.13
N GLY A 63 8.49 0.64 1.91
CA GLY A 63 8.02 1.56 0.88
C GLY A 63 7.72 2.98 1.37
N PHE A 64 7.85 3.26 2.66
CA PHE A 64 7.36 4.53 3.25
C PHE A 64 8.14 5.75 2.74
N SER A 65 9.44 5.59 2.50
CA SER A 65 10.31 6.65 1.96
C SER A 65 9.85 7.16 0.59
N LEU A 66 9.15 6.34 -0.20
CA LEU A 66 8.60 6.72 -1.51
C LEU A 66 7.48 7.78 -1.41
N LEU A 67 6.87 7.89 -0.23
CA LEU A 67 5.77 8.83 0.03
C LEU A 67 6.29 10.19 0.50
N LEU A 68 7.57 10.29 0.85
CA LEU A 68 8.20 11.50 1.35
C LEU A 68 8.77 12.33 0.20
N LYS A 69 8.59 13.64 0.26
CA LYS A 69 9.05 14.61 -0.74
C LYS A 69 9.66 15.83 -0.05
N LYS A 70 10.43 16.60 -0.81
CA LYS A 70 11.05 17.86 -0.36
C LYS A 70 11.74 17.68 1.00
N ASP A 71 11.42 18.50 1.99
CA ASP A 71 12.05 18.55 3.31
C ASP A 71 11.80 17.27 4.12
N ALA A 72 10.78 16.47 3.78
CA ALA A 72 10.55 15.17 4.42
C ALA A 72 11.39 14.04 3.83
N ALA A 73 12.00 14.23 2.64
CA ALA A 73 12.80 13.21 1.98
C ALA A 73 14.32 13.32 2.28
N VAL A 74 14.70 14.31 3.11
CA VAL A 74 16.09 14.66 3.45
C VAL A 74 16.49 14.04 4.78
#